data_AF-A0A352IXS7-F1
#
_entry.id   AF-A0A352IXS7-F1
#
_cell.length_a   1.000
_cell.length_b   1.000
_cell.length_c   1.000
_cell.angle_alpha   90.00
_cell.angle_beta   90.00
_cell.angle_gamma   90.00
#
_symmetry.space_group_name_H-M   'P 1'
#
loop_
_entity.id
_entity.type
_entity.pdbx_description
1 polymer ?
#
loop_
_entity_poly.entity_id
_entity_poly.type
_entity_poly.pdbx_seq_one_letter_code
_entity_poly.pdbx_strand_id
1 'polypeptide(L)' 'MTQLWDFSGGIHPPEHKDISTARPIRDAGMPAQLVLPLQQHIGDPAEAIVEVGERVLKGQKIADVKTGMGVPVHAP' A
#
# COMPACT_ATOMS: atom_id res chain seq x y z
N MET A 1 -0.78 -30.79 8.92
CA MET A 1 -1.55 -30.61 10.18
C MET A 1 -1.01 -29.36 10.86
N THR A 2 -1.83 -28.32 11.02
CA THR A 2 -1.41 -27.05 11.63
C THR A 2 -1.65 -27.15 13.13
N GLN A 3 -0.60 -26.98 13.93
CA GLN A 3 -0.68 -27.03 15.39
C GLN A 3 -1.29 -25.72 15.92
N LEU A 4 -2.46 -25.82 16.56
CA LEU A 4 -3.14 -24.70 17.22
C LEU A 4 -2.68 -24.64 18.69
N TRP A 5 -2.20 -23.48 19.13
CA TRP A 5 -1.71 -23.29 20.50
C TRP A 5 -2.79 -22.69 21.40
N ASP A 6 -2.84 -23.13 22.66
CA ASP A 6 -3.94 -22.92 23.61
C ASP A 6 -3.81 -21.68 24.52
N PHE A 7 -2.92 -20.75 24.16
CA PHE A 7 -2.74 -19.49 24.90
C PHE A 7 -3.33 -18.31 24.12
N SER A 8 -3.83 -17.31 24.84
CA SER A 8 -4.24 -16.02 24.27
C SER A 8 -3.04 -15.41 23.54
N GLY A 9 -2.99 -15.57 22.21
CA GLY A 9 -1.86 -15.15 21.40
C GLY A 9 -1.46 -13.70 21.65
N GLY A 10 -0.16 -13.46 21.77
CA GLY A 10 0.41 -12.13 21.96
C GLY A 10 1.88 -12.22 22.32
N ILE A 11 2.69 -11.35 21.70
CA ILE A 11 4.07 -11.07 22.10
C ILE A 11 4.16 -9.58 22.44
N HIS A 12 5.11 -9.20 23.30
CA HIS A 12 5.41 -7.79 23.59
C HIS A 12 6.82 -7.47 23.09
N PRO A 13 7.00 -7.22 21.77
CA PRO A 13 8.30 -6.90 21.22
C PRO A 13 8.82 -5.58 21.79
N PRO A 14 10.15 -5.40 21.92
CA PRO A 14 10.73 -4.10 22.24
C PRO A 14 10.28 -3.00 21.27
N GLU A 15 10.06 -1.79 21.79
CA GLU A 15 9.37 -0.70 21.06
C GLU A 15 10.26 0.05 20.06
N HIS A 16 11.59 0.00 20.23
CA HIS A 16 12.61 0.69 19.41
C HIS A 16 12.36 2.18 19.12
N LYS A 17 11.58 2.88 19.96
CA LYS A 17 11.23 4.31 19.78
C LYS A 17 12.45 5.21 19.67
N ASP A 18 13.44 5.00 20.52
CA ASP A 18 14.65 5.83 20.60
C ASP A 18 15.41 5.91 19.26
N ILE A 19 15.38 4.83 18.46
CA ILE A 19 16.03 4.78 17.14
C ILE A 19 15.26 5.65 16.13
N SER A 20 13.93 5.67 16.22
CA SER A 20 13.05 6.36 15.26
C SER A 20 12.87 7.85 15.58
N THR A 21 13.01 8.26 16.84
CA THR A 21 12.70 9.62 17.31
C THR A 21 13.92 10.53 17.48
N ALA A 22 15.14 10.01 17.36
CA ALA A 22 16.37 10.76 17.60
C ALA A 22 16.68 11.85 16.53
N ARG A 23 15.91 11.95 15.45
CA ARG A 23 16.15 12.88 14.34
C ARG A 23 14.91 13.71 14.03
N PRO A 24 15.06 15.00 13.65
CA PRO A 24 13.95 15.82 13.16
C PRO A 24 13.28 15.20 11.93
N ILE A 25 12.00 15.51 11.74
CA ILE A 25 11.26 15.19 10.51
C ILE A 25 11.98 15.81 9.30
N ARG A 26 12.05 15.07 8.20
CA ARG A 26 12.67 15.50 6.94
C ARG A 26 11.76 15.17 5.78
N ASP A 27 11.89 15.92 4.69
CA ASP A 27 11.30 15.55 3.41
C ASP A 27 11.97 14.28 2.88
N ALA A 28 11.17 13.28 2.53
CA ALA A 28 11.64 12.02 1.97
C ALA A 28 11.78 12.08 0.44
N GLY A 29 11.22 13.10 -0.21
CA GLY A 29 11.15 13.23 -1.66
C GLY A 29 10.26 12.17 -2.33
N MET A 30 10.15 12.26 -3.65
CA MET A 30 9.50 11.26 -4.48
C MET A 30 10.54 10.23 -4.93
N PRO A 31 10.32 8.91 -4.74
CA PRO A 31 11.25 7.91 -5.25
C PRO A 31 11.22 7.87 -6.79
N ALA A 32 12.32 7.42 -7.40
CA ALA A 32 12.43 7.31 -8.86
C ALA A 32 11.43 6.31 -9.47
N GLN A 33 10.93 5.36 -8.66
CA GLN A 33 9.95 4.38 -9.04
C GLN A 33 8.99 4.11 -7.89
N LEU A 34 7.70 4.05 -8.21
CA LEU A 34 6.65 3.61 -7.30
C LEU A 34 5.96 2.37 -7.89
N VAL A 35 5.66 1.40 -7.02
CA VAL A 35 4.85 0.24 -7.38
C VAL A 35 3.53 0.37 -6.62
N LEU A 36 2.43 0.49 -7.36
CA LEU A 36 1.09 0.63 -6.80
C LEU A 36 0.35 -0.70 -6.96
N PRO A 37 0.07 -1.45 -5.87
CA PRO A 37 -0.72 -2.66 -5.95
C PRO A 37 -2.14 -2.33 -6.43
N LEU A 38 -2.67 -3.09 -7.37
CA LEU A 38 -4.06 -2.94 -7.83
C LEU A 38 -5.08 -3.58 -6.88
N GLN A 39 -4.62 -4.49 -6.01
CA GLN A 39 -5.39 -5.09 -4.93
C GLN A 39 -4.91 -4.52 -3.59
N GLN A 40 -5.62 -3.53 -3.05
CA GLN A 40 -5.25 -2.86 -1.78
C GLN A 40 -6.20 -3.16 -0.62
N HIS A 41 -7.31 -3.84 -0.89
CA HIS A 41 -8.40 -4.09 0.05
C HIS A 41 -9.02 -5.48 -0.16
N ILE A 42 -10.13 -5.78 0.53
CA ILE A 42 -10.83 -7.07 0.43
C ILE A 42 -11.74 -7.21 -0.80
N GLY A 43 -12.22 -6.09 -1.36
CA GLY A 43 -13.05 -6.06 -2.58
C GLY A 43 -12.28 -6.43 -3.85
N ASP A 44 -12.91 -6.28 -5.01
CA ASP A 44 -12.35 -6.70 -6.31
C ASP A 44 -11.11 -5.87 -6.72
N PRO A 45 -10.14 -6.47 -7.43
CA PRO A 45 -8.94 -5.77 -7.88
C PRO A 45 -9.28 -4.70 -8.91
N ALA A 46 -8.56 -3.57 -8.86
CA ALA A 46 -8.60 -2.61 -9.96
C ALA A 46 -7.88 -3.16 -11.20
N GLU A 47 -8.31 -2.75 -12.38
CA GLU A 47 -7.65 -3.02 -13.65
C GLU A 47 -7.03 -1.74 -14.19
N ALA A 48 -5.82 -1.81 -14.74
CA ALA A 48 -5.17 -0.65 -15.34
C ALA A 48 -6.03 -0.08 -16.48
N ILE A 49 -6.13 1.25 -16.52
CA ILE A 49 -6.84 2.00 -17.56
C ILE A 49 -5.91 2.94 -18.35
N VAL A 50 -4.60 2.74 -18.18
CA VAL A 50 -3.52 3.46 -18.86
C VAL A 50 -2.56 2.44 -19.47
N GLU A 51 -1.82 2.86 -20.49
CA GLU A 51 -0.89 2.00 -21.21
C GLU A 51 0.57 2.18 -20.76
N VAL A 52 1.41 1.18 -21.07
CA VAL A 52 2.86 1.27 -20.78
C VAL A 52 3.47 2.45 -21.54
N GLY A 53 4.19 3.31 -20.82
CA GLY A 53 4.81 4.51 -21.38
C GLY A 53 3.89 5.73 -21.42
N GLU A 54 2.63 5.59 -21.04
CA GLU A 54 1.71 6.72 -20.92
C GLU A 54 2.14 7.67 -19.80
N ARG A 55 2.16 8.97 -20.11
CA ARG A 55 2.42 10.00 -19.11
C ARG A 55 1.12 10.37 -18.40
N VAL A 56 1.10 10.16 -17.09
CA VAL A 56 -0.04 10.48 -16.22
C VAL A 56 0.23 11.70 -15.34
N LEU A 57 -0.83 12.39 -14.91
CA LEU A 57 -0.76 13.52 -14.00
C LEU A 57 -1.00 13.10 -12.56
N LYS A 58 -0.51 13.90 -11.60
CA LYS A 58 -0.84 13.71 -10.18
C LYS A 58 -2.36 13.71 -9.97
N GLY A 59 -2.86 12.73 -9.25
CA GLY A 59 -4.28 12.54 -8.98
C GLY A 59 -5.09 12.00 -10.16
N GLN A 60 -4.46 11.67 -11.29
CA GLN A 60 -5.13 11.01 -12.40
C GLN A 60 -5.50 9.57 -12.02
N LYS A 61 -6.72 9.14 -12.33
CA LYS A 61 -7.13 7.74 -12.18
C LYS A 61 -6.36 6.89 -13.20
N ILE A 62 -5.66 5.85 -12.72
CA ILE A 62 -4.78 4.99 -13.54
C ILE A 62 -5.20 3.52 -13.51
N ALA A 63 -6.04 3.13 -12.55
CA ALA A 63 -6.73 1.85 -12.55
C ALA A 63 -8.13 2.01 -11.97
N ASP A 64 -9.07 1.21 -12.46
CA ASP A 64 -10.47 1.25 -12.06
C ASP A 64 -11.06 -0.14 -11.86
N VAL A 65 -12.10 -0.24 -11.04
CA VAL A 65 -12.80 -1.50 -10.77
C VAL A 65 -13.95 -1.64 -11.77
N LYS A 66 -13.87 -2.62 -12.66
CA LYS A 66 -14.86 -2.78 -13.74
C LYS A 66 -16.17 -3.39 -13.26
N THR A 67 -16.13 -4.24 -12.25
CA THR A 67 -17.29 -4.96 -11.72
C THR A 67 -17.16 -5.15 -10.22
N GLY A 68 -18.30 -5.16 -9.52
CA GLY A 68 -18.36 -5.47 -8.09
C GLY A 68 -17.95 -4.31 -7.20
N MET A 69 -17.40 -4.61 -6.01
CA MET A 69 -17.10 -3.63 -4.97
C MET A 69 -15.60 -3.43 -4.85
N GLY A 70 -15.11 -2.21 -5.07
CA GLY A 70 -13.72 -1.85 -4.85
C GLY A 70 -13.47 -0.36 -5.00
N VAL A 71 -12.19 0.05 -5.02
CA VAL A 71 -11.80 1.45 -5.21
C VAL A 71 -10.77 1.64 -6.33
N PRO A 72 -10.83 2.77 -7.05
CA PRO A 72 -9.84 3.10 -8.07
C PRO A 72 -8.46 3.43 -7.49
N VAL A 73 -7.42 3.20 -8.28
CA VAL A 73 -6.04 3.62 -7.98
C VAL A 73 -5.70 4.86 -8.79
N HIS A 74 -5.09 5.85 -8.13
CA HIS A 74 -4.70 7.11 -8.74
C HIS A 74 -3.18 7.27 -8.72
N ALA A 75 -2.65 8.03 -9.67
CA ALA A 75 -1.27 8.48 -9.67
C ALA A 75 -1.02 9.42 -8.47
N PRO A 76 0.03 9.20 -7.68
CA PRO A 76 0.32 9.96 -6.45
C PRO A 76 0.77 11.41 -6.68
#